data_AF-A0A437M1G7-F1
#
_entry.id   AF-A0A437M1G7-F1
#
_cell.length_a   1.000
_cell.length_b   1.000
_cell.length_c   1.000
_cell.angle_alpha   90.00
_cell.angle_beta   90.00
_cell.angle_gamma   90.00
#
_symmetry.space_group_name_H-M   'P 1'
#
loop_
_entity.id
_entity.type
_entity.pdbx_description
1 polymer ?
#
loop_
_entity_poly.entity_id
_entity_poly.type
_entity_poly.pdbx_seq_one_letter_code
_entity_poly.pdbx_strand_id
1 'polypeptide(L)'
;MIGRHRKAYEVRASSADEPDCVYAPTAAKAKAQLVSRMEDCGWSGNLWAELSARRLPERDVWLSHPHPVLERLTDDEKHAIAHAYGVTSRNPGYRDHFATHASDMTLLRLAYEELIFTPPAASRMNPSFLDGTPDMVFFYLTDLGKAVAASMVETYPR
;
A
#
# COMPACT_ATOMS: atom_id res chain seq x y z
N MET A 1 9.93 15.79 16.30
CA MET A 1 10.21 14.82 15.23
C MET A 1 9.77 15.42 13.91
N ILE A 2 10.71 15.70 13.00
CA ILE A 2 10.40 16.03 11.60
C ILE A 2 10.39 14.68 10.89
N GLY A 3 9.22 14.20 10.49
CA GLY A 3 9.05 12.88 9.88
C GLY A 3 7.83 12.86 8.97
N ARG A 4 7.81 11.92 8.03
CA ARG A 4 6.67 11.73 7.14
C ARG A 4 5.46 11.30 7.97
N HIS A 5 4.35 12.03 7.87
CA HIS A 5 3.10 11.60 8.47
C HIS A 5 1.91 11.82 7.54
N ARG A 6 0.92 10.96 7.68
CA ARG A 6 -0.42 11.09 7.12
C ARG A 6 -1.30 11.79 8.14
N LYS A 7 -1.71 13.02 7.82
CA LYS A 7 -2.67 13.77 8.64
C LYS A 7 -4.05 13.17 8.45
N ALA A 8 -4.69 12.77 9.56
CA ALA A 8 -6.06 12.30 9.54
C ALA A 8 -7.07 13.46 9.62
N TYR A 9 -8.13 13.35 8.85
CA TYR A 9 -9.28 14.24 8.87
C TYR A 9 -10.54 13.40 9.03
N GLU A 10 -11.39 13.82 9.95
CA GLU A 10 -12.77 13.37 10.03
C GLU A 10 -13.58 14.17 9.02
N VAL A 11 -14.14 13.50 8.02
CA VAL A 11 -14.99 14.11 6.99
C VAL A 11 -16.41 13.60 7.18
N ARG A 12 -17.37 14.51 7.34
CA ARG A 12 -18.77 14.18 7.60
C ARG A 12 -19.65 14.79 6.52
N ALA A 13 -20.48 13.96 5.90
CA ALA A 13 -21.63 14.40 5.13
C ALA A 13 -22.81 14.68 6.04
N SER A 14 -23.56 15.73 5.78
CA SER A 14 -24.78 16.09 6.52
C SER A 14 -25.82 14.97 6.55
N SER A 15 -25.84 14.12 5.52
CA SER A 15 -26.77 13.00 5.31
C SER A 15 -26.24 11.64 5.78
N ALA A 16 -24.98 11.55 6.23
CA ALA A 16 -24.37 10.30 6.66
C ALA A 16 -24.36 10.17 8.19
N ASP A 17 -24.73 8.99 8.69
CA ASP A 17 -24.75 8.69 10.12
C ASP A 17 -23.34 8.62 10.73
N GLU A 18 -22.36 8.14 9.95
CA GLU A 18 -20.98 7.96 10.41
C GLU A 18 -20.00 8.83 9.61
N PRO A 19 -19.03 9.50 10.28
CA PRO A 19 -17.99 10.24 9.59
C PRO A 19 -16.88 9.32 9.07
N ASP A 20 -16.31 9.68 7.92
CA ASP A 20 -15.18 8.99 7.33
C ASP A 20 -13.85 9.52 7.87
N CYS A 21 -12.90 8.62 8.13
CA CYS A 21 -11.51 9.00 8.43
C CYS A 21 -10.69 8.99 7.13
N VAL A 22 -10.23 10.17 6.70
CA VAL A 22 -9.52 10.37 5.44
C VAL A 22 -8.12 10.93 5.72
N TYR A 23 -7.10 10.38 5.05
CA TYR A 23 -5.72 10.85 5.16
C TYR A 23 -5.36 11.78 3.99
N ALA A 24 -5.10 13.06 4.28
CA ALA A 24 -4.84 14.06 3.25
C ALA A 24 -3.92 15.18 3.77
N PRO A 25 -3.23 15.95 2.90
CA PRO A 25 -2.35 17.03 3.37
C PRO A 25 -3.10 18.22 3.97
N THR A 26 -4.37 18.41 3.58
CA THR A 26 -5.25 19.50 4.00
C THR A 26 -6.71 19.02 4.10
N ALA A 27 -7.53 19.75 4.85
CA ALA A 27 -8.97 19.49 4.96
C ALA A 27 -9.69 19.56 3.60
N ALA A 28 -9.31 20.52 2.74
CA ALA A 28 -9.88 20.64 1.40
C ALA A 28 -9.59 19.40 0.53
N LYS A 29 -8.38 18.82 0.64
CA LYS A 29 -8.03 17.58 -0.06
C LYS A 29 -8.75 16.36 0.53
N ALA A 30 -8.95 16.31 1.84
CA ALA A 30 -9.77 15.27 2.47
C ALA A 30 -11.21 15.30 1.96
N LYS A 31 -11.82 16.48 1.87
CA LYS A 31 -13.15 16.66 1.27
C LYS A 31 -13.17 16.23 -0.19
N ALA A 32 -12.19 16.68 -1.00
CA ALA A 32 -12.10 16.33 -2.42
C ALA A 32 -12.13 14.81 -2.64
N GLN A 33 -11.37 14.06 -1.83
CA GLN A 33 -11.33 12.60 -1.92
C GLN A 33 -12.67 11.96 -1.61
N LEU A 34 -13.42 12.47 -0.62
CA LEU A 34 -14.74 11.92 -0.32
C LEU A 34 -15.78 12.30 -1.39
N VAL A 35 -15.75 13.54 -1.89
CA VAL A 35 -16.63 13.96 -3.01
C VAL A 35 -16.43 13.04 -4.21
N SER A 36 -15.19 12.83 -4.63
CA SER A 36 -14.89 11.94 -5.77
C SER A 36 -15.47 10.54 -5.58
N ARG A 37 -15.34 9.95 -4.39
CA ARG A 37 -15.91 8.61 -4.10
C ARG A 37 -17.43 8.61 -4.10
N MET A 38 -18.06 9.68 -3.60
CA MET A 38 -19.52 9.81 -3.61
C MET A 38 -20.04 9.96 -5.03
N GLU A 39 -19.37 10.78 -5.86
CA GLU A 39 -19.69 10.94 -7.29
C GLU A 39 -19.53 9.62 -8.06
N ASP A 40 -18.46 8.86 -7.79
CA ASP A 40 -18.25 7.52 -8.35
C ASP A 40 -19.39 6.54 -7.98
N CYS A 41 -20.07 6.79 -6.85
CA CYS A 41 -21.23 6.03 -6.39
C CYS A 41 -22.57 6.61 -6.87
N GLY A 42 -22.56 7.59 -7.78
CA GLY A 42 -23.76 8.19 -8.38
C GLY A 42 -24.42 9.29 -7.56
N TRP A 43 -23.77 9.78 -6.50
CA TRP A 43 -24.27 10.95 -5.76
C TRP A 43 -24.08 12.22 -6.59
N SER A 44 -25.03 13.15 -6.50
CA SER A 44 -25.01 14.39 -7.27
C SER A 44 -25.50 15.56 -6.41
N GLY A 45 -25.24 16.80 -6.85
CA GLY A 45 -25.59 18.02 -6.13
C GLY A 45 -24.36 18.77 -5.61
N ASN A 46 -24.57 19.68 -4.65
CA ASN A 46 -23.48 20.47 -4.07
C ASN A 46 -22.83 19.75 -2.89
N LEU A 47 -22.28 18.56 -3.16
CA LEU A 47 -21.61 17.71 -2.15
C LEU A 47 -20.53 18.47 -1.39
N TRP A 48 -19.84 19.38 -2.07
CA TRP A 48 -18.83 20.25 -1.44
C TRP A 48 -19.37 21.11 -0.31
N ALA A 49 -20.60 21.63 -0.41
CA ALA A 49 -21.23 22.42 0.65
C ALA A 49 -21.77 21.54 1.80
N GLU A 50 -22.14 20.30 1.50
CA GLU A 50 -22.72 19.35 2.46
C GLU A 50 -21.68 18.65 3.33
N LEU A 51 -20.43 18.62 2.88
CA LEU A 51 -19.31 18.03 3.61
C LEU A 51 -18.65 19.01 4.57
N SER A 52 -18.37 18.56 5.79
CA SER A 52 -17.47 19.21 6.74
C SER A 52 -16.22 18.36 6.94
N ALA A 53 -15.08 19.01 7.24
CA ALA A 53 -13.84 18.31 7.55
C ALA A 53 -13.18 18.91 8.80
N ARG A 54 -12.83 18.06 9.75
CA ARG A 54 -12.16 18.41 11.00
C ARG A 54 -10.87 17.64 11.13
N ARG A 55 -9.84 18.28 11.67
CA ARG A 55 -8.56 17.62 11.93
C ARG A 55 -8.70 16.60 13.07
N LEU A 56 -8.07 15.44 12.91
CA LEU A 56 -8.09 14.34 13.87
C LEU A 56 -6.65 13.86 14.23
N PRO A 57 -5.83 14.65 14.94
CA PRO A 57 -4.40 14.38 15.14
C PRO A 57 -4.09 13.03 15.81
N GLU A 58 -4.97 12.57 16.69
CA GLU A 58 -4.85 11.31 17.41
C GLU A 58 -4.89 10.08 16.49
N ARG A 59 -5.36 10.23 15.25
CA ARG A 59 -5.39 9.18 14.22
C ARG A 59 -4.31 9.33 13.16
N ASP A 60 -3.37 10.25 13.34
CA ASP A 60 -2.23 10.40 12.44
C ASP A 60 -1.41 9.13 12.36
N VAL A 61 -0.94 8.84 11.15
CA VAL A 61 -0.01 7.73 10.93
C VAL A 61 1.36 8.30 10.62
N TRP A 62 2.33 7.99 11.48
CA TRP A 62 3.73 8.23 11.21
C TRP A 62 4.25 7.15 10.26
N LEU A 63 4.88 7.60 9.18
CA LEU A 63 5.46 6.71 8.19
C LEU A 63 6.97 6.62 8.41
N SER A 64 7.51 5.44 8.11
CA SER A 64 8.95 5.21 8.16
C SER A 64 9.70 6.10 7.17
N HIS A 65 10.93 6.46 7.55
CA HIS A 65 11.87 7.06 6.61
C HIS A 65 12.22 6.06 5.52
N PRO A 66 12.47 6.52 4.27
CA PRO A 66 12.92 5.66 3.19
C PRO A 66 14.11 4.81 3.63
N HIS A 67 14.02 3.49 3.43
CA HIS A 67 15.09 2.59 3.79
C HIS A 67 16.29 2.78 2.83
N PRO A 68 17.55 2.87 3.30
CA PRO A 68 18.72 3.13 2.44
C PRO A 68 18.89 2.13 1.29
N VAL A 69 18.43 0.90 1.47
CA VAL A 69 18.45 -0.14 0.42
C VAL A 69 17.77 0.32 -0.87
N LEU A 70 16.77 1.20 -0.78
CA LEU A 70 16.00 1.65 -1.95
C LEU A 70 16.88 2.37 -2.98
N GLU A 71 18.00 2.97 -2.57
CA GLU A 71 18.91 3.70 -3.46
C GLU A 71 19.65 2.78 -4.45
N ARG A 72 19.83 1.51 -4.08
CA ARG A 72 20.51 0.50 -4.93
C ARG A 72 19.56 -0.43 -5.69
N LEU A 73 18.26 -0.36 -5.42
CA LEU A 73 17.27 -1.18 -6.11
C LEU A 73 16.86 -0.55 -7.43
N THR A 74 16.62 -1.40 -8.43
CA THR A 74 16.01 -0.99 -9.69
C THR A 74 14.52 -0.66 -9.49
N ASP A 75 13.90 -0.03 -10.48
CA ASP A 75 12.48 0.32 -10.39
C ASP A 75 11.58 -0.93 -10.47
N ASP A 76 11.99 -1.97 -11.21
CA ASP A 76 11.28 -3.25 -11.27
C ASP A 76 11.34 -3.98 -9.92
N GLU A 77 12.49 -3.92 -9.24
CA GLU A 77 12.66 -4.50 -7.90
C GLU A 77 11.78 -3.78 -6.88
N LYS A 78 11.80 -2.44 -6.89
CA LYS A 78 10.90 -1.62 -6.08
C LYS A 78 9.44 -1.98 -6.39
N HIS A 79 9.08 -2.12 -7.66
CA HIS A 79 7.74 -2.48 -8.06
C HIS A 79 7.32 -3.83 -7.46
N ALA A 80 8.15 -4.87 -7.57
CA ALA A 80 7.86 -6.19 -7.00
C ALA A 80 7.63 -6.14 -5.48
N ILE A 81 8.48 -5.40 -4.76
CA ILE A 81 8.37 -5.21 -3.30
C ILE A 81 7.08 -4.46 -2.94
N ALA A 82 6.81 -3.35 -3.63
CA ALA A 82 5.63 -2.53 -3.39
C ALA A 82 4.33 -3.30 -3.67
N HIS A 83 4.31 -4.09 -4.75
CA HIS A 83 3.21 -4.94 -5.13
C HIS A 83 2.96 -6.04 -4.09
N ALA A 84 4.04 -6.70 -3.62
CA ALA A 84 3.95 -7.76 -2.63
C ALA A 84 3.36 -7.27 -1.29
N TYR A 85 3.71 -6.06 -0.88
CA TYR A 85 3.21 -5.44 0.34
C TYR A 85 1.82 -4.80 0.15
N GLY A 86 1.43 -4.46 -1.08
CA GLY A 86 0.22 -3.71 -1.36
C GLY A 86 0.33 -2.25 -0.93
N VAL A 87 1.45 -1.60 -1.23
CA VAL A 87 1.77 -0.21 -0.83
C VAL A 87 0.67 0.81 -1.19
N THR A 88 0.02 0.62 -2.34
CA THR A 88 -1.05 1.49 -2.85
C THR A 88 -2.45 1.11 -2.36
N SER A 89 -2.58 0.03 -1.58
CA SER A 89 -3.88 -0.40 -1.06
C SER A 89 -4.37 0.48 0.08
N ARG A 90 -5.67 0.38 0.40
CA ARG A 90 -6.28 1.07 1.56
C ARG A 90 -5.59 0.71 2.87
N ASN A 91 -5.14 -0.55 2.99
CA ASN A 91 -4.46 -1.11 4.16
C ASN A 91 -3.11 -1.72 3.75
N PRO A 92 -2.04 -0.91 3.57
CA PRO A 92 -0.71 -1.43 3.19
C PRO A 92 -0.20 -2.48 4.18
N GLY A 93 0.38 -3.56 3.66
CA GLY A 93 0.91 -4.69 4.45
C GLY A 93 -0.02 -5.91 4.55
N TYR A 94 -1.15 -5.92 3.83
CA TYR A 94 -2.12 -7.02 3.92
C TYR A 94 -1.75 -8.28 3.13
N ARG A 95 -0.91 -8.16 2.08
CA ARG A 95 -0.66 -9.25 1.11
C ARG A 95 0.58 -10.08 1.45
N ASP A 96 1.70 -9.43 1.74
CA ASP A 96 2.98 -10.04 2.14
C ASP A 96 3.62 -11.05 1.16
N HIS A 97 3.17 -11.12 -0.09
CA HIS A 97 3.71 -12.06 -1.08
C HIS A 97 3.64 -11.58 -2.53
N PHE A 98 4.56 -12.08 -3.35
CA PHE A 98 4.56 -11.96 -4.80
C PHE A 98 4.47 -13.35 -5.44
N ALA A 99 3.54 -13.53 -6.38
CA ALA A 99 3.38 -14.79 -7.10
C ALA A 99 3.96 -14.64 -8.51
N THR A 100 4.97 -15.46 -8.84
CA THR A 100 5.63 -15.45 -10.15
C THR A 100 6.30 -16.81 -10.42
N HIS A 101 6.99 -16.92 -11.54
CA HIS A 101 7.75 -18.11 -11.88
C HIS A 101 8.93 -18.34 -10.92
N ALA A 102 9.23 -19.61 -10.63
CA ALA A 102 10.36 -19.96 -9.76
C ALA A 102 11.73 -19.50 -10.31
N SER A 103 11.82 -19.30 -11.62
CA SER A 103 13.01 -18.83 -12.34
C SER A 103 13.04 -17.31 -12.56
N ASP A 104 12.15 -16.54 -11.92
CA ASP A 104 12.16 -15.09 -12.00
C ASP A 104 13.45 -14.54 -11.37
N MET A 105 14.38 -14.07 -12.21
CA MET A 105 15.71 -13.65 -11.79
C MET A 105 15.67 -12.42 -10.87
N THR A 106 14.68 -11.54 -11.03
CA THR A 106 14.50 -10.37 -10.16
C THR A 106 14.14 -10.82 -8.75
N LEU A 107 13.18 -11.73 -8.61
CA LEU A 107 12.76 -12.23 -7.31
C LEU A 107 13.81 -13.13 -6.67
N LEU A 108 14.55 -13.93 -7.45
CA LEU A 108 15.67 -14.74 -6.94
C LEU A 108 16.79 -13.84 -6.39
N ARG A 109 17.17 -12.78 -7.11
CA ARG A 109 18.14 -11.80 -6.62
C ARG A 109 17.66 -11.15 -5.32
N LEU A 110 16.42 -10.66 -5.31
CA LEU A 110 15.84 -10.03 -4.11
C LEU A 110 15.75 -10.99 -2.92
N ALA A 111 15.65 -12.30 -3.16
CA ALA A 111 15.59 -13.31 -2.11
C ALA A 111 16.98 -13.72 -1.59
N TYR A 112 17.93 -13.99 -2.47
CA TYR A 112 19.23 -14.56 -2.08
C TYR A 112 20.31 -13.51 -1.81
N GLU A 113 20.30 -12.37 -2.51
CA GLU A 113 21.30 -11.32 -2.35
C GLU A 113 20.83 -10.22 -1.41
N GLU A 114 19.58 -9.78 -1.57
CA GLU A 114 19.03 -8.63 -0.82
C GLU A 114 18.28 -9.04 0.45
N LEU A 115 17.96 -10.32 0.60
CA LEU A 115 17.21 -10.89 1.74
C LEU A 115 15.85 -10.20 1.98
N ILE A 116 15.26 -9.61 0.93
CA ILE A 116 13.98 -8.89 0.97
C ILE A 116 12.81 -9.88 0.88
N PHE A 117 12.96 -10.92 0.06
CA PHE A 117 12.05 -12.04 0.01
C PHE A 117 12.66 -13.28 0.63
N THR A 118 11.84 -14.16 1.16
CA THR A 118 12.27 -15.53 1.47
C THR A 118 12.50 -16.29 0.17
N PRO A 119 13.55 -17.12 0.06
CA PRO A 119 13.71 -18.04 -1.06
C PRO A 119 12.45 -18.91 -1.28
N PRO A 120 12.14 -19.24 -2.54
CA PRO A 120 11.00 -20.09 -2.85
C PRO A 120 11.27 -21.49 -2.29
N ALA A 121 10.31 -22.03 -1.54
CA ALA A 121 10.37 -23.38 -1.00
C ALA A 121 9.32 -24.26 -1.69
N ALA A 122 9.63 -25.55 -1.86
CA ALA A 122 8.72 -26.50 -2.50
C ALA A 122 7.33 -26.56 -1.84
N SER A 123 7.24 -26.33 -0.53
CA SER A 123 5.99 -26.27 0.22
C SER A 123 5.15 -25.01 -0.05
N ARG A 124 5.62 -24.09 -0.89
CA ARG A 124 4.98 -22.81 -1.26
C ARG A 124 4.67 -22.74 -2.76
N MET A 125 4.65 -23.88 -3.42
CA MET A 125 4.13 -24.03 -4.78
C MET A 125 2.60 -23.94 -4.74
N ASN A 126 2.00 -23.25 -5.71
CA ASN A 126 0.56 -23.33 -5.91
C ASN A 126 0.26 -24.62 -6.69
N PRO A 127 -0.45 -25.62 -6.11
CA PRO A 127 -0.68 -26.92 -6.76
C PRO A 127 -1.67 -26.90 -7.92
N SER A 128 -2.05 -25.73 -8.46
CA SER A 128 -2.88 -25.65 -9.65
C SER A 128 -2.60 -24.39 -10.44
N PHE A 129 -2.16 -24.54 -11.70
CA PHE A 129 -2.97 -24.26 -12.89
C PHE A 129 -2.57 -25.28 -13.98
N LEU A 130 -3.45 -25.41 -14.98
CA LEU A 130 -3.41 -26.31 -16.14
C LEU A 130 -1.99 -26.77 -16.53
N ASP A 131 -1.84 -28.07 -16.82
CA ASP A 131 -0.70 -28.70 -17.52
C ASP A 131 0.30 -29.48 -16.65
N GLY A 132 0.16 -29.48 -15.33
CA GLY A 132 0.92 -30.37 -14.44
C GLY A 132 2.35 -29.92 -14.11
N THR A 133 2.73 -28.71 -14.48
CA THR A 133 3.96 -28.04 -14.02
C THR A 133 3.63 -27.04 -12.92
N PRO A 134 4.20 -27.17 -11.70
CA PRO A 134 4.08 -26.14 -10.67
C PRO A 134 4.99 -24.96 -11.02
N ASP A 135 4.58 -24.18 -12.01
CA ASP A 135 5.41 -23.09 -12.55
C ASP A 135 5.35 -21.82 -11.70
N MET A 136 4.34 -21.68 -10.83
CA MET A 136 4.13 -20.48 -10.02
C MET A 136 4.42 -20.75 -8.53
N VAL A 137 5.28 -19.92 -7.96
CA VAL A 137 5.68 -19.96 -6.55
C VAL A 137 5.40 -18.62 -5.86
N PHE A 138 5.21 -18.68 -4.54
CA PHE A 138 5.07 -17.50 -3.71
C PHE A 138 6.41 -17.10 -3.07
N PHE A 139 6.84 -15.88 -3.34
CA PHE A 139 7.91 -15.19 -2.64
C PHE A 139 7.29 -14.33 -1.54
N TYR A 140 7.58 -14.65 -0.27
CA TYR A 140 7.07 -13.90 0.88
C TYR A 140 8.06 -12.84 1.34
N LEU A 141 7.58 -11.67 1.76
CA LEU A 141 8.44 -10.64 2.34
C LEU A 141 9.03 -11.13 3.67
N THR A 142 10.34 -10.94 3.84
CA THR A 142 10.99 -11.07 5.16
C THR A 142 10.63 -9.88 6.04
N ASP A 143 11.02 -9.89 7.32
CA ASP A 143 10.85 -8.72 8.19
C ASP A 143 11.59 -7.49 7.65
N LEU A 144 12.78 -7.70 7.08
CA LEU A 144 13.51 -6.66 6.35
C LEU A 144 12.69 -6.18 5.14
N GLY A 145 12.19 -7.10 4.32
CA GLY A 145 11.37 -6.76 3.15
C GLY A 145 10.13 -5.95 3.51
N LYS A 146 9.45 -6.30 4.61
CA LYS A 146 8.31 -5.55 5.15
C LYS A 146 8.72 -4.15 5.58
N ALA A 147 9.84 -4.00 6.29
CA ALA A 147 10.34 -2.69 6.70
C ALA A 147 10.71 -1.81 5.49
N VAL A 148 11.36 -2.39 4.48
CA VAL A 148 11.69 -1.73 3.21
C VAL A 148 10.41 -1.30 2.50
N ALA A 149 9.46 -2.20 2.31
CA ALA A 149 8.20 -1.91 1.64
C ALA A 149 7.36 -0.85 2.38
N ALA A 150 7.29 -0.92 3.72
CA ALA A 150 6.62 0.08 4.54
C ALA A 150 7.22 1.48 4.36
N SER A 151 8.53 1.58 4.13
CA SER A 151 9.20 2.86 3.84
C SER A 151 8.83 3.47 2.49
N MET A 152 8.32 2.66 1.56
CA MET A 152 7.87 3.08 0.22
C MET A 152 6.45 3.65 0.22
N VAL A 153 5.71 3.51 1.32
CA VAL A 153 4.32 3.98 1.44
C VAL A 153 4.23 5.48 1.25
N GLU A 154 3.57 5.93 0.18
CA GLU A 154 3.44 7.35 -0.11
C GLU A 154 2.74 8.11 1.01
N THR A 155 3.19 9.34 1.28
CA THR A 155 2.58 10.15 2.34
C THR A 155 1.12 10.44 2.02
N TYR A 156 0.78 10.78 0.78
CA TYR A 156 -0.60 10.88 0.31
C TYR A 156 -0.66 10.28 -1.09
N PRO A 157 -1.27 9.09 -1.28
CA PRO A 157 -1.39 8.49 -2.60
C PRO A 157 -2.19 9.41 -3.53
N ARG A 158 -1.80 9.44 -4.80
CA ARG A 158 -2.45 10.26 -5.84
C ARG A 158 -3.81 9.73 -6.22
#